data_AF-A0A820VY14-F1
#
_entry.id   AF-A0A820VY14-F1
#
_cell.length_a   1.000
_cell.length_b   1.000
_cell.length_c   1.000
_cell.angle_alpha   90.00
_cell.angle_beta   90.00
_cell.angle_gamma   90.00
#
_symmetry.space_group_name_H-M   'P 1'
#
loop_
_entity.id
_entity.type
_entity.pdbx_description
1 polymer ?
#
loop_
_entity_poly.entity_id
_entity_poly.type
_entity_poly.pdbx_seq_one_letter_code
_entity_poly.pdbx_strand_id
1 'polypeptide(L)'
;MLDTVMLMCQGRCLYHGSPSNVVPYFSPHGYECEPNDNPGDFALDVLIDVGQNPNLLTKLNGIYNTTWQSELPSNAQRSNVVDSENSSLEQRRDHTRKGRSFLTEIFYLSQRTIRNNRRNPHLPISQIGISIVLSVLVGLLFFDLNKTTESGVQNRLGAIFFIILSQIFINVTALDTLLKQRALFIHVGFLLNVPDNTLCLIIPF
;
A
#
# COMPACT_ATOMS: atom_id res chain seq x y z
N MET A 1 18.80 2.85 14.63
CA MET A 1 18.72 4.05 15.47
C MET A 1 17.98 5.10 14.66
N LEU A 2 17.09 5.89 15.26
CA LEU A 2 16.27 6.86 14.53
C LEU A 2 17.06 8.19 14.39
N ASP A 3 17.10 8.75 13.19
CA ASP A 3 17.78 10.03 12.94
C ASP A 3 16.88 11.23 13.29
N THR A 4 15.57 11.09 13.04
CA THR A 4 14.55 12.09 13.31
C THR A 4 13.27 11.42 13.78
N VAL A 5 12.59 12.02 14.76
CA VAL A 5 11.28 11.60 15.28
C VAL A 5 10.26 12.70 15.01
N MET A 6 9.08 12.32 14.53
CA MET A 6 7.92 13.20 14.39
C MET A 6 6.78 12.65 15.25
N LEU A 7 6.32 13.44 16.22
CA LEU A 7 5.20 13.08 17.11
C LEU A 7 3.95 13.83 16.67
N MET A 8 2.89 13.09 16.35
CA MET A 8 1.63 13.62 15.87
C MET A 8 0.46 13.12 16.70
N CYS A 9 -0.48 14.01 17.02
CA CYS A 9 -1.74 13.68 17.68
C CYS A 9 -2.91 14.32 16.91
N GLN A 10 -3.93 13.54 16.56
CA GLN A 10 -5.14 14.00 15.83
C GLN A 10 -4.81 14.83 14.56
N GLY A 11 -3.79 14.42 13.80
CA GLY A 11 -3.36 15.11 12.58
C GLY A 11 -2.56 16.40 12.80
N ARG A 12 -2.22 16.75 14.05
CA ARG A 12 -1.38 17.90 14.40
C ARG A 12 0.01 17.42 14.85
N CYS A 13 1.06 18.07 14.36
CA CYS A 13 2.41 17.82 14.84
C CYS A 13 2.63 18.52 16.18
N LEU A 14 3.26 17.81 17.12
CA LEU A 14 3.62 18.31 18.44
C LEU A 14 5.13 18.41 18.64
N TYR A 15 5.90 17.61 17.92
CA TYR A 15 7.36 17.63 17.95
C TYR A 15 7.94 17.05 16.66
N HIS A 16 9.04 17.62 16.19
CA HIS A 16 9.83 17.08 15.09
C HIS A 16 11.30 17.42 15.31
N GLY A 17 12.17 16.40 15.39
CA GLY A 17 13.59 16.62 15.65
C GLY A 17 14.31 15.35 16.09
N SER A 18 15.50 15.51 16.67
CA SER A 18 16.33 14.39 17.14
C SER A 18 15.68 13.65 18.33
N PRO A 19 15.71 12.31 18.39
CA PRO A 19 15.13 11.54 19.50
C PRO A 19 15.68 11.94 20.89
N SER A 20 16.94 12.36 20.97
CA SER A 20 17.58 12.79 22.23
C SER A 20 16.95 14.05 22.82
N ASN A 21 16.29 14.87 21.99
CA ASN A 21 15.69 16.14 22.38
C ASN A 21 14.20 16.02 22.74
N VAL A 22 13.60 14.83 22.64
CA VAL A 22 12.18 14.61 22.94
C VAL A 22 11.87 14.88 24.42
N VAL A 23 12.61 14.26 25.36
CA VAL A 23 12.37 14.45 26.81
C VAL A 23 12.61 15.90 27.24
N PRO A 24 13.74 16.56 26.88
CA PRO A 24 13.95 17.98 27.19
C PRO A 24 12.88 18.93 26.63
N TYR A 25 12.25 18.59 25.51
CA TYR A 25 11.22 19.44 24.89
C TYR A 25 9.92 19.45 25.68
N PHE A 26 9.51 18.31 26.27
CA PHE A 26 8.26 18.21 27.02
C PHE A 26 8.40 18.50 28.52
N SER A 27 9.62 18.49 29.08
CA SER A 27 9.88 18.84 30.49
C SER A 27 9.34 20.22 30.92
N PRO A 28 9.54 21.32 30.17
CA PRO A 28 8.96 22.63 30.50
C PRO A 28 7.43 22.66 30.47
N HIS A 29 6.80 21.67 29.84
CA HIS A 29 5.36 21.60 29.64
C HIS A 29 4.66 20.70 30.67
N GLY A 30 5.40 20.19 31.65
CA GLY A 30 4.88 19.40 32.77
C GLY A 30 5.04 17.89 32.63
N TYR A 31 5.83 17.41 31.65
CA TYR A 31 6.08 15.98 31.45
C TYR A 31 7.54 15.65 31.74
N GLU A 32 7.79 14.88 32.80
CA GLU A 32 9.11 14.37 33.13
C GLU A 32 9.18 12.87 32.84
N CYS A 33 10.30 12.43 32.27
CA CYS A 33 10.56 11.02 32.05
C CYS A 33 11.18 10.42 33.32
N GLU A 34 10.63 9.32 33.82
CA GLU A 34 11.19 8.63 34.99
C GLU A 34 12.56 8.02 34.65
N PRO A 35 13.50 7.91 35.62
CA PRO A 35 14.89 7.51 35.35
C PRO A 35 15.06 6.11 34.73
N ASN A 36 14.03 5.28 34.76
CA ASN A 36 14.05 3.90 34.29
C ASN A 36 13.02 3.63 33.18
N ASP A 37 12.42 4.68 32.63
CA ASP A 37 11.42 4.57 31.58
C ASP A 37 12.05 4.77 30.18
N ASN A 38 11.43 4.18 29.18
CA ASN A 38 11.87 4.26 27.80
C ASN A 38 11.38 5.59 27.19
N PRO A 39 12.25 6.42 26.58
CA PRO A 39 11.85 7.70 25.99
C PRO A 39 10.81 7.55 24.87
N GLY A 40 10.72 6.38 24.23
CA GLY A 40 9.66 6.07 23.28
C GLY A 40 8.29 5.89 23.95
N ASP A 41 8.26 5.23 25.11
CA ASP A 41 7.02 4.99 25.88
C ASP A 41 6.55 6.28 26.56
N PHE A 42 7.48 7.06 27.13
CA PHE A 42 7.23 8.43 27.58
C PHE A 42 6.56 9.29 26.50
N ALA A 43 7.08 9.25 25.26
CA ALA A 43 6.50 10.02 24.15
C ALA A 43 5.08 9.57 23.80
N LEU A 44 4.78 8.28 23.94
CA LEU A 44 3.43 7.74 23.74
C LEU A 44 2.48 8.18 24.86
N ASP A 45 2.93 8.17 26.11
CA ASP A 45 2.13 8.62 27.25
C ASP A 45 1.75 10.10 27.14
N VAL A 46 2.71 10.94 26.70
CA VAL A 46 2.43 12.35 26.36
C VAL A 46 1.36 12.45 25.27
N LEU A 47 1.45 11.64 24.21
CA LEU A 47 0.47 11.66 23.12
C LEU A 47 -0.92 11.20 23.56
N ILE A 48 -1.00 10.21 24.46
CA ILE A 48 -2.26 9.70 25.02
C ILE A 48 -2.93 10.79 25.87
N ASP A 49 -2.19 11.41 26.79
CA ASP A 49 -2.73 12.47 27.66
C ASP A 49 -3.19 13.70 26.85
N VAL A 50 -2.40 14.10 25.85
CA VAL A 50 -2.74 15.20 24.95
C VAL A 50 -3.95 14.86 24.06
N GLY A 51 -4.11 13.59 23.67
CA GLY A 51 -5.24 13.12 22.87
C GLY A 51 -6.57 13.14 23.63
N GLN A 52 -6.54 12.94 24.95
CA GLN A 52 -7.72 13.03 25.82
C GLN A 52 -8.12 14.47 26.13
N ASN A 53 -7.16 15.41 26.06
CA ASN A 53 -7.33 16.80 26.48
C ASN A 53 -7.19 17.79 25.30
N PRO A 54 -8.29 18.22 24.64
CA PRO A 54 -8.23 19.08 23.45
C PRO A 54 -7.59 20.47 23.70
N ASN A 55 -7.66 20.94 24.95
CA ASN A 55 -7.01 22.19 25.37
C ASN A 55 -5.47 22.06 25.39
N LEU A 56 -4.95 20.92 25.85
CA LEU A 56 -3.51 20.62 25.85
C LEU A 56 -3.00 20.45 24.42
N LEU A 57 -3.76 19.77 23.56
CA LEU A 57 -3.45 19.61 22.14
C LEU A 57 -3.29 20.96 21.44
N THR A 58 -4.19 21.90 21.69
CA THR A 58 -4.14 23.23 21.07
C THR A 58 -2.99 24.07 21.63
N LYS A 59 -2.69 23.94 22.93
CA LYS A 59 -1.55 24.60 23.57
C LYS A 59 -0.22 24.11 23.00
N LEU A 60 0.02 22.79 22.99
CA LEU A 60 1.27 22.21 22.51
C LEU A 60 1.46 22.38 21.00
N ASN A 61 0.40 22.25 20.20
CA ASN A 61 0.50 22.54 18.77
C ASN A 61 0.79 24.02 18.49
N GLY A 62 0.23 24.95 19.29
CA GLY A 62 0.56 26.37 19.21
C GLY A 62 2.04 26.64 19.49
N ILE A 63 2.58 26.02 20.55
CA ILE A 63 4.00 26.12 20.92
C ILE A 63 4.88 25.54 19.83
N TYR A 64 4.56 24.34 19.34
CA TYR A 64 5.25 23.73 18.22
C TYR A 64 5.30 24.65 17.00
N ASN A 65 4.16 25.24 16.60
CA ASN A 65 4.10 26.15 15.46
C ASN A 65 4.95 27.41 15.68
N THR A 66 5.00 27.96 16.90
CA THR A 66 5.85 29.12 17.22
C THR A 66 7.33 28.76 17.19
N THR A 67 7.72 27.64 17.80
CA THR A 67 9.12 27.15 17.79
C THR A 67 9.57 26.87 16.36
N TRP A 68 8.76 26.17 15.57
CA TRP A 68 9.05 25.91 14.16
C TRP A 68 9.13 27.18 13.32
N GLN A 69 8.27 28.17 13.57
CA GLN A 69 8.35 29.46 12.89
C GLN A 69 9.62 30.25 13.27
N SER A 70 10.14 30.08 14.48
CA SER A 70 11.40 30.71 14.91
C SER A 70 12.66 29.99 14.42
N GLU A 71 12.56 28.66 14.19
CA GLU A 71 13.63 27.84 13.61
C GLU A 71 13.67 27.90 12.08
N LEU A 72 12.59 28.36 11.43
CA LEU A 72 12.66 28.82 10.04
C LEU A 72 13.65 29.98 9.99
N PRO A 73 14.71 29.92 9.17
CA PRO A 73 15.67 31.00 9.08
C PRO A 73 14.93 32.30 8.77
N SER A 74 15.03 33.27 9.68
CA SER A 74 14.46 34.62 9.55
C SER A 74 15.05 35.41 8.37
N ASN A 75 15.93 34.78 7.59
CA ASN A 75 16.50 35.24 6.34
C ASN A 75 15.82 34.62 5.11
N ALA A 76 14.56 34.18 5.21
CA ALA A 76 13.65 34.18 4.07
C ALA A 76 13.26 35.62 3.66
N GLN A 77 14.18 36.59 3.75
CA GLN A 77 14.20 37.68 2.79
C GLN A 77 14.32 37.01 1.43
N ARG A 78 13.41 37.36 0.51
CA ARG A 78 13.48 37.19 -0.94
C ARG A 78 14.91 37.35 -1.47
N SER A 79 15.76 36.33 -1.33
CA SER A 79 17.08 36.29 -1.89
C SER A 79 16.95 35.49 -3.18
N ASN A 80 17.51 36.05 -4.24
CA ASN A 80 17.53 35.52 -5.59
C ASN A 80 18.43 34.26 -5.68
N VAL A 81 18.17 33.25 -4.85
CA VAL A 81 18.87 31.96 -4.78
C VAL A 81 18.04 30.84 -5.46
N VAL A 82 16.94 31.21 -6.13
CA VAL A 82 16.07 30.26 -6.86
C VAL A 82 16.75 29.67 -8.11
N ASP A 83 17.86 30.22 -8.60
CA ASP A 83 18.42 29.82 -9.90
C ASP A 83 19.66 28.88 -9.85
N SER A 84 20.32 28.66 -8.70
CA SER A 84 21.56 27.85 -8.66
C SER A 84 21.50 26.52 -7.91
N GLU A 85 20.58 26.30 -6.97
CA GLU A 85 20.39 24.97 -6.34
C GLU A 85 19.26 24.15 -6.99
N ASN A 86 18.32 24.79 -7.68
CA ASN A 86 17.32 24.08 -8.46
C ASN A 86 17.93 23.32 -9.64
N SER A 87 19.02 23.82 -10.24
CA SER A 87 19.64 23.17 -11.40
C SER A 87 20.27 21.81 -11.06
N SER A 88 20.86 21.64 -9.88
CA SER A 88 21.48 20.37 -9.48
C SER A 88 20.46 19.34 -8.96
N LEU A 89 19.38 19.79 -8.30
CA LEU A 89 18.29 18.93 -7.81
C LEU A 89 17.28 18.58 -8.92
N GLU A 90 16.98 19.49 -9.85
CA GLU A 90 16.20 19.18 -11.05
C GLU A 90 16.97 18.23 -11.97
N GLN A 91 18.27 18.44 -12.20
CA GLN A 91 19.06 17.55 -13.05
C GLN A 91 19.15 16.12 -12.49
N ARG A 92 19.09 15.96 -11.15
CA ARG A 92 19.04 14.65 -10.48
C ARG A 92 17.64 14.01 -10.52
N ARG A 93 16.56 14.80 -10.48
CA ARG A 93 15.17 14.30 -10.64
C ARG A 93 14.83 13.96 -12.10
N ASP A 94 15.40 14.68 -13.07
CA ASP A 94 15.14 14.44 -14.49
C ASP A 94 15.88 13.23 -15.05
N HIS A 95 17.05 12.87 -14.50
CA HIS A 95 17.75 11.64 -14.88
C HIS A 95 16.99 10.35 -14.53
N THR A 96 16.04 10.42 -13.59
CA THR A 96 15.18 9.28 -13.23
C THR A 96 13.90 9.18 -14.05
N ARG A 97 13.54 10.19 -14.86
CA ARG A 97 12.23 10.26 -15.52
C ARG A 97 12.29 10.06 -17.03
N LYS A 98 13.23 9.26 -17.52
CA LYS A 98 13.12 8.75 -18.90
C LYS A 98 12.01 7.70 -18.93
N GLY A 99 10.80 8.13 -19.31
CA GLY A 99 9.62 7.29 -19.39
C GLY A 99 9.91 6.02 -20.20
N ARG A 100 9.80 4.87 -19.56
CA ARG A 100 9.94 3.58 -20.24
C ARG A 100 8.72 3.39 -21.14
N SER A 101 8.91 2.74 -22.29
CA SER A 101 7.80 2.40 -23.17
C SER A 101 6.79 1.51 -22.44
N PHE A 102 5.51 1.84 -22.56
CA PHE A 102 4.39 1.13 -21.92
C PHE A 102 4.37 -0.36 -22.25
N LEU A 103 4.69 -0.73 -23.50
CA LEU A 103 4.75 -2.13 -23.93
C LEU A 103 5.90 -2.90 -23.28
N THR A 104 7.05 -2.24 -23.14
CA THR A 104 8.22 -2.81 -22.48
C THR A 104 7.90 -3.08 -21.01
N GLU A 105 7.24 -2.14 -20.34
CA GLU A 105 6.82 -2.28 -18.96
C GLU A 105 5.79 -3.42 -18.78
N ILE A 106 4.76 -3.48 -19.63
CA ILE A 106 3.79 -4.58 -19.62
C ILE A 106 4.48 -5.92 -19.83
N PHE A 107 5.41 -6.02 -20.77
CA PHE A 107 6.11 -7.28 -21.04
C PHE A 107 6.90 -7.76 -19.83
N TYR A 108 7.68 -6.88 -19.20
CA TYR A 108 8.46 -7.24 -18.03
C TYR A 108 7.59 -7.54 -16.80
N LEU A 109 6.54 -6.75 -16.56
CA LEU A 109 5.58 -7.01 -15.49
C LEU A 109 4.84 -8.33 -15.71
N SER A 110 4.41 -8.61 -16.94
CA SER A 110 3.77 -9.87 -17.32
C SER A 110 4.71 -11.05 -17.11
N GLN A 111 5.97 -10.94 -17.56
CA GLN A 111 6.97 -11.98 -17.35
C GLN A 111 7.23 -12.25 -15.87
N ARG A 112 7.31 -11.19 -15.05
CA ARG A 112 7.44 -11.30 -13.59
C ARG A 112 6.22 -11.98 -12.98
N THR A 113 5.02 -11.59 -13.39
CA THR A 113 3.76 -12.16 -12.90
C THR A 113 3.62 -13.62 -13.29
N ILE A 114 3.97 -14.00 -14.53
CA ILE A 114 3.98 -15.38 -15.00
C ILE A 114 4.99 -16.20 -14.20
N ARG A 115 6.19 -15.67 -13.94
CA ARG A 115 7.21 -16.36 -13.12
C ARG A 115 6.73 -16.56 -11.69
N ASN A 116 6.07 -15.55 -11.10
CA ASN A 116 5.48 -15.64 -9.77
C ASN A 116 4.35 -16.67 -9.72
N ASN A 117 3.45 -16.65 -10.71
CA ASN A 117 2.32 -17.58 -10.80
C ASN A 117 2.79 -19.03 -11.04
N ARG A 118 3.88 -19.23 -11.80
CA ARG A 118 4.47 -20.56 -12.00
C ARG A 118 5.21 -21.09 -10.77
N ARG A 119 5.83 -20.22 -9.96
CA ARG A 119 6.51 -20.61 -8.71
C ARG A 119 5.53 -20.98 -7.60
N ASN A 120 4.32 -20.43 -7.62
CA ASN A 120 3.23 -20.77 -6.70
C ASN A 120 2.08 -21.45 -7.46
N PRO A 121 2.26 -22.70 -7.92
CA PRO A 121 1.35 -23.29 -8.89
C PRO A 121 0.03 -23.79 -8.27
N HIS A 122 -0.14 -23.68 -6.94
CA HIS A 122 -1.36 -24.10 -6.24
C HIS A 122 -2.64 -23.55 -6.89
N LEU A 123 -2.65 -22.26 -7.25
CA LEU A 123 -3.82 -21.63 -7.86
C LEU A 123 -4.11 -22.12 -9.30
N PRO A 124 -3.18 -22.01 -10.27
CA PRO A 124 -3.46 -22.45 -11.63
C PRO A 124 -3.68 -23.97 -11.73
N ILE A 125 -3.00 -24.79 -10.92
CA ILE A 125 -3.20 -26.25 -10.91
C ILE A 125 -4.61 -26.60 -10.46
N SER A 126 -5.10 -25.99 -9.38
CA SER A 126 -6.45 -26.27 -8.86
C SER A 126 -7.54 -25.90 -9.86
N GLN A 127 -7.37 -24.78 -10.57
CA GLN A 127 -8.30 -24.31 -11.60
C GLN A 127 -8.32 -25.24 -12.83
N ILE A 128 -7.16 -25.71 -13.27
CA ILE A 128 -7.07 -26.69 -14.37
C ILE A 128 -7.68 -28.02 -13.94
N GLY A 129 -7.43 -28.47 -12.70
CA GLY A 129 -7.98 -29.71 -12.16
C GLY A 129 -9.51 -29.72 -12.13
N ILE A 130 -10.14 -28.67 -11.58
CA ILE A 130 -11.60 -28.58 -11.52
C ILE A 130 -12.23 -28.46 -12.91
N SER A 131 -11.56 -27.77 -13.84
CA SER A 131 -12.00 -27.66 -15.24
C SER A 131 -12.01 -29.02 -15.95
N ILE A 132 -10.96 -29.83 -15.78
CA ILE A 132 -10.88 -31.17 -16.36
C ILE A 132 -11.99 -32.07 -15.81
N VAL A 133 -12.16 -32.09 -14.49
CA VAL A 133 -13.20 -32.91 -13.84
C VAL A 133 -14.60 -32.53 -14.32
N LEU A 134 -14.89 -31.22 -14.38
CA LEU A 134 -16.18 -30.73 -14.88
C LEU A 134 -16.37 -31.06 -16.36
N SER A 135 -15.33 -30.90 -17.19
CA SER A 135 -15.39 -31.23 -18.62
C SER A 135 -15.64 -32.72 -18.86
N VAL A 136 -14.99 -33.61 -18.11
CA VAL A 136 -15.23 -35.05 -18.18
C VAL A 136 -16.66 -35.39 -17.76
N LEU A 137 -17.17 -34.78 -16.68
CA LEU A 137 -18.55 -35.00 -16.22
C LEU A 137 -19.56 -34.59 -17.29
N VAL A 138 -19.38 -33.42 -17.91
CA VAL A 138 -20.24 -32.96 -19.01
C VAL A 138 -20.13 -33.87 -20.23
N GLY A 139 -18.92 -34.33 -20.58
CA GLY A 139 -18.70 -35.26 -21.68
C GLY A 139 -19.37 -36.62 -21.46
N LEU A 140 -19.40 -37.11 -20.21
CA LEU A 140 -20.10 -38.33 -19.84
C LEU A 140 -21.63 -38.16 -19.82
N LEU A 141 -22.12 -36.98 -19.42
CA LEU A 141 -23.56 -36.66 -19.39
C LEU A 141 -24.19 -36.69 -20.79
N PHE A 142 -23.44 -36.24 -21.80
CA PHE A 142 -23.86 -36.25 -23.21
C PHE A 142 -23.17 -37.37 -24.02
N PHE A 143 -22.81 -38.47 -23.36
CA PHE A 143 -22.23 -39.62 -24.04
C PHE A 143 -23.26 -40.28 -24.97
N ASP A 144 -22.83 -40.62 -26.18
CA ASP A 144 -23.63 -41.28 -27.22
C ASP A 144 -24.90 -40.53 -27.67
N LEU A 145 -24.70 -39.34 -28.24
CA LEU A 145 -25.76 -38.53 -28.85
C LEU A 145 -26.31 -39.18 -30.14
N ASN A 146 -27.58 -39.60 -30.11
CA ASN A 146 -28.32 -40.07 -31.29
C ASN A 146 -28.20 -39.08 -32.46
N LYS A 147 -27.87 -39.59 -33.65
CA LYS A 147 -27.47 -38.77 -34.81
C LYS A 147 -28.62 -38.49 -35.80
N THR A 148 -29.75 -39.17 -35.65
CA THR A 148 -30.78 -39.29 -36.71
C THR A 148 -32.19 -38.82 -36.31
N THR A 149 -32.45 -38.53 -35.03
CA THR A 149 -33.76 -38.09 -34.52
C THR A 149 -33.72 -36.60 -34.15
N GLU A 150 -34.83 -35.86 -34.27
CA GLU A 150 -34.92 -34.45 -33.82
C GLU A 150 -34.43 -34.23 -32.38
N SER A 151 -34.63 -35.23 -31.50
CA SER A 151 -34.11 -35.24 -30.13
C SER A 151 -32.58 -35.17 -30.04
N GLY A 152 -31.86 -35.67 -31.04
CA GLY A 152 -30.41 -35.63 -31.14
C GLY A 152 -29.84 -34.23 -31.38
N VAL A 153 -30.57 -33.37 -32.13
CA VAL A 153 -30.18 -31.97 -32.36
C VAL A 153 -30.35 -31.16 -31.07
N GLN A 154 -31.45 -31.37 -30.35
CA GLN A 154 -31.70 -30.71 -29.06
C GLN A 154 -30.64 -31.09 -28.01
N ASN A 155 -30.25 -32.37 -27.95
CA ASN A 155 -29.25 -32.84 -26.99
C ASN A 155 -27.83 -32.29 -27.31
N ARG A 156 -27.51 -32.06 -28.59
CA ARG A 156 -26.26 -31.37 -29.02
C ARG A 156 -26.25 -29.90 -28.64
N LEU A 157 -27.37 -29.19 -28.84
CA LEU A 157 -27.51 -27.79 -28.42
C LEU A 157 -27.38 -27.67 -26.90
N GLY A 158 -27.98 -28.60 -26.16
CA GLY A 158 -27.81 -28.73 -24.71
C GLY A 158 -26.35 -28.91 -24.30
N ALA A 159 -25.61 -29.77 -24.99
CA ALA A 159 -24.18 -29.99 -24.72
C ALA A 159 -23.33 -28.73 -24.94
N ILE A 160 -23.50 -28.04 -26.08
CA ILE A 160 -22.76 -26.81 -26.39
C ILE A 160 -23.09 -25.72 -25.36
N PHE A 161 -24.37 -25.55 -25.01
CA PHE A 161 -24.81 -24.61 -23.99
C PHE A 161 -24.16 -24.90 -22.62
N PHE A 162 -24.14 -26.18 -22.21
CA PHE A 162 -23.57 -26.57 -20.93
C PHE A 162 -22.04 -26.39 -20.87
N ILE A 163 -21.33 -26.63 -21.97
CA ILE A 163 -19.89 -26.36 -22.09
C ILE A 163 -19.62 -24.85 -21.93
N ILE A 164 -20.38 -24.01 -22.63
CA ILE A 164 -20.22 -22.55 -22.56
C ILE A 164 -20.52 -22.04 -21.14
N LEU A 165 -21.61 -22.49 -20.53
CA LEU A 165 -21.95 -22.12 -19.15
C LEU A 165 -20.86 -22.54 -18.16
N SER A 166 -20.37 -23.79 -18.26
CA SER A 166 -19.30 -24.30 -17.40
C SER A 166 -18.04 -23.46 -17.52
N GLN A 167 -17.70 -23.03 -18.74
CA GLN A 167 -16.56 -22.14 -18.98
C GLN A 167 -16.72 -20.76 -18.34
N ILE A 168 -17.93 -20.18 -18.38
CA ILE A 168 -18.22 -18.89 -17.74
C ILE A 168 -18.06 -19.01 -16.22
N PHE A 169 -18.59 -20.06 -15.60
CA PHE A 169 -18.47 -20.27 -14.16
C PHE A 169 -17.02 -20.42 -13.68
N ILE A 170 -16.18 -21.15 -14.43
CA ILE A 170 -14.75 -21.30 -14.11
C ILE A 170 -14.05 -19.92 -14.15
N ASN A 171 -14.42 -19.05 -15.09
CA ASN A 171 -13.83 -17.72 -15.20
C ASN A 171 -14.23 -16.78 -14.04
N VAL A 172 -15.42 -16.96 -13.45
CA VAL A 172 -15.85 -16.17 -12.28
C VAL A 172 -14.93 -16.42 -11.09
N THR A 173 -14.42 -17.64 -10.91
CA THR A 173 -13.48 -17.96 -9.81
C THR A 173 -12.14 -17.22 -9.92
N ALA A 174 -11.74 -16.81 -11.13
CA ALA A 174 -10.54 -15.99 -11.33
C ALA A 174 -10.68 -14.57 -10.73
N LEU A 175 -11.92 -14.04 -10.64
CA LEU A 175 -12.17 -12.71 -10.08
C LEU A 175 -11.79 -12.63 -8.60
N ASP A 176 -12.12 -13.65 -7.80
CA ASP A 176 -11.76 -13.70 -6.37
C ASP A 176 -10.24 -13.62 -6.16
N THR A 177 -9.49 -14.30 -7.04
CA THR A 177 -8.01 -14.26 -7.02
C THR A 177 -7.48 -12.86 -7.36
N LEU A 178 -8.08 -12.20 -8.36
CA LEU A 178 -7.70 -10.84 -8.75
C LEU A 178 -7.99 -9.82 -7.64
N LEU A 179 -9.11 -9.97 -6.92
CA LEU A 179 -9.44 -9.10 -5.79
C LEU A 179 -8.41 -9.22 -4.65
N LYS A 180 -7.99 -10.44 -4.31
CA LYS A 180 -6.93 -10.69 -3.31
C LYS A 180 -5.59 -10.07 -3.72
N GLN A 181 -5.20 -10.23 -4.99
CA GLN A 181 -3.96 -9.64 -5.50
C GLN A 181 -4.01 -8.11 -5.57
N ARG A 182 -5.17 -7.54 -5.91
CA ARG A 182 -5.38 -6.08 -5.93
C ARG A 182 -5.18 -5.47 -4.55
N ALA A 183 -5.69 -6.10 -3.49
CA ALA A 183 -5.51 -5.62 -2.12
C ALA A 183 -4.01 -5.54 -1.76
N LEU A 184 -3.25 -6.59 -2.10
CA LEU A 184 -1.81 -6.62 -1.88
C LEU A 184 -1.06 -5.59 -2.73
N PHE A 185 -1.47 -5.39 -3.98
CA PHE A 185 -0.88 -4.38 -4.86
C PHE A 185 -1.07 -2.95 -4.33
N ILE A 186 -2.27 -2.62 -3.83
CA ILE A 186 -2.55 -1.30 -3.24
C ILE A 186 -1.70 -1.11 -1.98
N HIS A 187 -1.59 -2.13 -1.14
CA HIS A 187 -0.78 -2.07 0.08
C HIS A 187 0.71 -1.88 -0.21
N VAL A 188 1.28 -2.69 -1.11
CA VAL A 188 2.70 -2.58 -1.50
C VAL A 188 2.96 -1.28 -2.27
N GLY A 189 2.04 -0.85 -3.13
CA GLY A 189 2.13 0.43 -3.84
C GLY A 189 2.09 1.63 -2.90
N PHE A 190 1.29 1.56 -1.83
CA PHE A 190 1.27 2.57 -0.77
C PHE A 190 2.62 2.62 -0.05
N LEU A 191 3.16 1.47 0.37
CA LEU A 191 4.44 1.40 1.07
C LEU A 191 5.61 1.91 0.23
N LEU A 192 5.64 1.62 -1.08
CA LEU A 192 6.69 2.10 -1.99
C LEU A 192 6.60 3.59 -2.33
N ASN A 193 5.45 4.23 -2.08
CA ASN A 193 5.28 5.67 -2.28
C ASN A 193 5.57 6.48 -1.00
N VAL A 194 5.87 5.80 0.11
CA VAL A 194 6.40 6.45 1.32
C VAL A 194 7.92 6.58 1.12
N PRO A 195 8.49 7.80 1.09
CA PRO A 195 9.92 7.98 0.94
C PRO A 195 10.70 7.33 2.09
N ASP A 196 11.81 6.66 1.77
CA ASP A 196 12.61 5.82 2.69
C ASP A 196 13.11 6.53 3.98
N ASN A 197 13.08 7.86 4.02
CA ASN A 197 13.45 8.66 5.20
C ASN A 197 12.29 8.93 6.18
N THR A 198 11.09 8.43 5.89
CA THR A 198 9.90 8.64 6.71
C THR A 198 9.37 7.28 7.15
N LEU A 199 10.15 6.56 7.95
CA LEU A 199 9.62 5.45 8.75
C LEU A 199 8.76 6.06 9.86
N CYS A 200 7.62 6.61 9.46
CA CYS A 200 6.62 7.16 10.34
C CYS A 200 5.95 5.95 10.98
N LEU A 201 6.35 5.65 12.21
CA LEU A 201 5.67 4.70 13.07
C LEU A 201 4.31 5.32 13.43
N ILE A 202 3.38 5.34 12.48
CA ILE A 202 1.99 5.65 12.72
C ILE A 202 1.47 4.41 13.45
N ILE A 203 1.46 4.46 14.79
CA ILE A 203 0.65 3.55 15.59
C ILE A 203 -0.77 4.10 15.48
N PRO A 204 -1.68 3.46 14.72
CA PRO A 204 -3.07 3.83 14.76
C PRO A 204 -3.65 3.32 16.09
N PHE A 205 -4.29 4.20 16.84
CA PHE A 205 -5.35 3.82 17.76
C PHE A 205 -6.69 4.09 17.07
#